data_AF-A0A7Y4RRM7-F1
#
_entry.id   AF-A0A7Y4RRM7-F1
#
_cell.length_a   1.000
_cell.length_b   1.000
_cell.length_c   1.000
_cell.angle_alpha   90.00
_cell.angle_beta   90.00
_cell.angle_gamma   90.00
#
_symmetry.space_group_name_H-M   'P 1'
#
loop_
_entity.id
_entity.type
_entity.pdbx_description
1 polymer ?
#
loop_
_entity_poly.entity_id
_entity_poly.type
_entity_poly.pdbx_seq_one_letter_code
_entity_poly.pdbx_strand_id
1 'polypeptide(L)'
;MHAESSPSVMKLPLPHADFLRAFGSALLFSRSYPIGHPALDRAVSQLVAKMEPLFREQEAAGFAVGPAQLFVGDVATDPRHRIFRDLASKLFRRNIGAVRIRRGIPREDLAALIVALAGEPGEVLP
;
A
#
# COMPACT_ATOMS: atom_id res chain seq x y z
N MET A 1 32.96 5.23 -25.34
CA MET A 1 32.36 3.90 -25.57
C MET A 1 31.73 3.48 -24.25
N HIS A 2 30.40 3.42 -24.26
CA HIS A 2 29.41 3.13 -23.20
C HIS A 2 29.91 2.85 -21.78
N ALA A 3 29.60 3.79 -20.88
CA ALA A 3 29.57 3.54 -19.44
C ALA A 3 28.39 2.59 -19.15
N GLU A 4 28.69 1.41 -18.62
CA GLU A 4 27.71 0.53 -17.99
C GLU A 4 27.21 1.21 -16.71
N SER A 5 26.11 1.95 -16.83
CA SER A 5 25.31 2.34 -15.67
C SER A 5 24.78 1.06 -15.03
N SER A 6 25.52 0.55 -14.05
CA SER A 6 24.98 -0.40 -13.08
C SER A 6 23.64 0.13 -12.58
N PRO A 7 22.55 -0.64 -12.58
CA PRO A 7 21.32 -0.18 -11.98
C PRO A 7 21.59 -0.01 -10.49
N SER A 8 21.81 1.24 -10.06
CA SER A 8 21.78 1.60 -8.65
C SER A 8 20.51 0.99 -8.10
N VAL A 9 20.66 -0.01 -7.22
CA VAL A 9 19.54 -0.58 -6.47
C VAL A 9 19.06 0.54 -5.56
N MET A 10 18.24 1.41 -6.12
CA MET A 10 17.70 2.55 -5.41
C MET A 10 16.86 1.95 -4.29
N LYS A 11 17.28 2.19 -3.05
CA LYS A 11 16.64 1.59 -1.89
C LYS A 11 15.32 2.32 -1.64
N LEU A 12 14.25 1.55 -1.45
CA LEU A 12 12.95 2.08 -1.08
C LEU A 12 13.11 2.94 0.19
N PRO A 13 12.73 4.23 0.17
CA PRO A 13 12.87 5.08 1.34
C PRO A 13 12.08 4.51 2.52
N LEU A 14 12.64 4.59 3.73
CA LEU A 14 12.05 3.99 4.93
C LEU A 14 10.57 4.38 5.16
N PRO A 15 10.15 5.66 5.01
CA PRO A 15 8.74 6.03 5.14
C PRO A 15 7.83 5.26 4.17
N HIS A 16 8.26 5.06 2.93
CA HIS A 16 7.48 4.33 1.92
C HIS A 16 7.42 2.83 2.25
N ALA A 17 8.52 2.24 2.70
CA ALA A 17 8.55 0.85 3.13
C ALA A 17 7.62 0.60 4.32
N ASP A 18 7.63 1.50 5.31
CA ASP A 18 6.76 1.44 6.48
C ASP A 18 5.28 1.58 6.11
N PHE A 19 4.96 2.53 5.22
CA PHE A 19 3.62 2.72 4.70
C PHE A 19 3.11 1.48 3.95
N LEU A 20 3.90 0.93 3.01
CA LEU A 20 3.51 -0.27 2.27
C LEU A 20 3.31 -1.48 3.18
N ARG A 21 4.11 -1.61 4.25
CA ARG A 21 3.94 -2.66 5.26
C ARG A 21 2.65 -2.46 6.06
N ALA A 22 2.37 -1.23 6.51
CA ALA A 22 1.15 -0.92 7.22
C ALA A 22 -0.09 -1.16 6.34
N PHE A 23 -0.01 -0.83 5.05
CA PHE A 23 -1.09 -1.05 4.08
C PHE A 23 -1.37 -2.53 3.90
N GLY A 24 -0.33 -3.34 3.67
CA GLY A 24 -0.45 -4.79 3.53
C GLY A 24 -1.00 -5.46 4.79
N SER A 25 -0.57 -4.99 5.97
CA SER A 25 -1.11 -5.45 7.25
C SER A 25 -2.59 -5.10 7.38
N ALA A 26 -2.99 -3.84 7.19
CA ALA A 26 -4.39 -3.43 7.29
C ALA A 26 -5.31 -4.24 6.35
N LEU A 27 -4.84 -4.48 5.13
CA LEU A 27 -5.52 -5.34 4.15
C LEU A 27 -5.62 -6.80 4.58
N LEU A 28 -4.63 -7.31 5.31
CA LEU A 28 -4.69 -8.66 5.88
C LEU A 28 -5.69 -8.73 7.05
N PHE A 29 -5.70 -7.72 7.92
CA PHE A 29 -6.60 -7.64 9.06
C PHE A 29 -8.07 -7.53 8.61
N SER A 30 -8.39 -6.75 7.57
CA SER A 30 -9.77 -6.61 7.08
C SER A 30 -10.36 -7.89 6.50
N ARG A 31 -9.52 -8.86 6.11
CA ARG A 31 -9.99 -10.20 5.69
C ARG A 31 -10.38 -11.10 6.84
N SER A 32 -9.82 -10.85 8.02
CA SER A 32 -10.01 -11.71 9.21
C SER A 32 -11.00 -11.11 10.20
N TYR A 33 -11.20 -9.79 10.15
CA TYR A 33 -11.97 -9.05 11.13
C TYR A 33 -12.92 -8.06 10.47
N PRO A 34 -14.18 -7.96 10.91
CA PRO A 34 -15.14 -7.00 10.39
C PRO A 34 -14.78 -5.56 10.78
N ILE A 35 -15.46 -4.60 10.14
CA ILE A 35 -15.47 -3.20 10.57
C ILE A 35 -15.87 -3.12 12.06
N GLY A 36 -15.20 -2.23 12.80
CA GLY A 36 -15.41 -2.04 14.24
C GLY A 36 -14.58 -2.98 15.13
N HIS A 37 -13.89 -3.98 14.56
CA HIS A 37 -13.02 -4.84 15.36
C HIS A 37 -11.72 -4.12 15.78
N PRO A 38 -11.29 -4.18 17.06
CA PRO A 38 -10.14 -3.45 17.57
C PRO A 38 -8.82 -3.72 16.82
N ALA A 39 -8.65 -4.93 16.27
CA ALA A 39 -7.45 -5.27 15.52
C ALA A 39 -7.35 -4.51 14.18
N LEU A 40 -8.46 -4.41 13.45
CA LEU A 40 -8.54 -3.64 12.21
C LEU A 40 -8.40 -2.15 12.51
N ASP A 41 -9.06 -1.68 13.56
CA ASP A 41 -8.99 -0.30 14.02
C ASP A 41 -7.53 0.15 14.30
N ARG A 42 -6.77 -0.68 15.02
CA ARG A 42 -5.34 -0.48 15.26
C ARG A 42 -4.52 -0.50 13.98
N ALA A 43 -4.79 -1.42 13.07
CA ALA A 43 -4.07 -1.53 11.80
C ALA A 43 -4.29 -0.29 10.92
N VAL A 44 -5.52 0.21 10.82
CA VAL A 44 -5.84 1.45 10.10
C VAL A 44 -5.18 2.65 10.78
N SER A 45 -5.20 2.72 12.12
CA SER A 45 -4.54 3.81 12.84
C SER A 45 -3.02 3.81 12.64
N GLN A 46 -2.40 2.64 12.57
CA GLN A 46 -0.99 2.51 12.19
C GLN A 46 -0.74 2.95 10.75
N LEU A 47 -1.64 2.60 9.81
CA LEU A 47 -1.53 3.04 8.43
C LEU A 47 -1.55 4.58 8.34
N VAL A 48 -2.49 5.24 9.01
CA VAL A 48 -2.55 6.72 9.09
C VAL A 48 -1.23 7.27 9.65
N ALA A 49 -0.75 6.73 10.78
CA ALA A 49 0.50 7.18 11.40
C ALA A 49 1.73 7.01 10.50
N LYS A 50 1.74 5.98 9.63
CA LYS A 50 2.83 5.75 8.66
C LYS A 50 2.69 6.56 7.37
N MET A 51 1.52 7.13 7.10
CA MET A 51 1.31 8.05 5.99
C MET A 51 1.78 9.47 6.31
N GLU A 52 1.65 9.92 7.55
CA GLU A 52 2.04 11.28 7.97
C GLU A 52 3.46 11.70 7.52
N PRO A 53 4.50 10.85 7.66
CA PRO A 53 5.84 11.20 7.18
C PRO A 53 5.95 11.36 5.66
N LEU A 54 5.08 10.69 4.87
CA LEU A 54 5.08 10.81 3.41
C LEU A 54 4.59 12.17 2.95
N PHE A 55 3.72 12.80 3.74
CA PHE A 55 3.12 14.09 3.40
C PHE A 55 3.97 15.30 3.80
N ARG A 56 5.17 15.08 4.35
CA ARG A 56 6.09 16.17 4.70
C ARG A 56 6.65 16.87 3.46
N GLU A 57 6.91 16.10 2.41
CA GLU A 57 7.54 16.60 1.19
C GLU A 57 6.56 16.68 0.01
N GLN A 58 5.39 16.02 0.12
CA GLN A 58 4.44 15.87 -0.99
C GLN A 58 3.00 15.97 -0.49
N GLU A 59 2.09 16.53 -1.29
CA GLU A 59 0.66 16.60 -0.93
C GLU A 59 -0.09 15.28 -1.14
N ALA A 60 0.56 14.30 -1.76
CA ALA A 60 0.02 12.98 -2.01
C ALA A 60 1.12 11.92 -1.93
N ALA A 61 0.74 10.74 -1.48
CA ALA A 61 1.59 9.56 -1.42
C ALA A 61 0.94 8.46 -2.25
N GLY A 62 1.75 7.66 -2.92
CA GLY A 62 1.22 6.60 -3.77
C GLY A 62 2.28 5.63 -4.23
N PHE A 63 1.82 4.60 -4.90
CA PHE A 63 2.65 3.57 -5.50
C PHE A 63 1.95 2.98 -6.73
N ALA A 64 2.73 2.60 -7.72
CA ALA A 64 2.26 1.80 -8.83
C ALA A 64 2.33 0.31 -8.48
N VAL A 65 1.47 -0.47 -9.13
CA VAL A 65 1.25 -1.88 -8.87
C VAL A 65 1.65 -2.66 -10.11
N GLY A 66 2.59 -3.57 -9.95
CA GLY A 66 2.89 -4.61 -10.95
C GLY A 66 2.41 -5.99 -10.51
N PRO A 67 2.63 -7.02 -11.34
CA PRO A 67 2.14 -8.37 -11.08
C PRO A 67 2.61 -8.99 -9.76
N ALA A 68 3.83 -8.65 -9.32
CA ALA A 68 4.45 -9.21 -8.12
C ALA A 68 5.24 -8.20 -7.28
N GLN A 69 5.27 -6.93 -7.68
CA GLN A 69 6.04 -5.87 -7.04
C GLN A 69 5.25 -4.56 -7.01
N LEU A 70 5.57 -3.71 -6.05
CA LEU A 70 5.07 -2.33 -5.96
C LEU A 70 6.20 -1.38 -6.34
N PHE A 71 5.84 -0.23 -6.90
CA PHE A 71 6.79 0.76 -7.37
C PHE A 71 6.50 2.12 -6.73
N VAL A 72 7.52 2.77 -6.21
CA VAL A 72 7.46 4.12 -5.65
C VAL A 72 8.47 4.97 -6.43
N GLY A 73 7.96 5.86 -7.29
CA GLY A 73 8.80 6.48 -8.32
C GLY A 73 9.46 5.41 -9.18
N ASP A 74 10.78 5.49 -9.34
CA ASP A 74 11.59 4.53 -10.08
C ASP A 74 12.07 3.33 -9.23
N VAL A 75 11.58 3.20 -7.99
CA VAL A 75 12.03 2.18 -7.04
C VAL A 75 11.03 1.03 -6.93
N ALA A 76 11.46 -0.19 -7.24
CA ALA A 76 10.66 -1.40 -7.02
C ALA A 76 10.91 -2.02 -5.64
N THR A 77 9.86 -2.56 -5.01
CA THR A 77 9.99 -3.39 -3.80
C THR A 77 10.73 -4.69 -4.09
N ASP A 78 11.47 -5.24 -3.11
CA ASP A 78 12.08 -6.57 -3.23
C ASP A 78 11.01 -7.65 -3.51
N PRO A 79 11.08 -8.36 -4.66
CA PRO A 79 10.11 -9.39 -5.00
C PRO A 79 10.11 -10.53 -3.99
N ARG A 80 11.18 -10.75 -3.22
CA ARG A 80 11.27 -11.80 -2.19
C ARG A 80 10.48 -11.47 -0.94
N HIS A 81 10.21 -10.19 -0.67
CA HIS A 81 9.48 -9.76 0.52
C HIS A 81 8.00 -10.17 0.45
N ARG A 82 7.62 -11.20 1.20
CA ARG A 82 6.29 -11.85 1.13
C ARG A 82 5.11 -10.87 1.21
N ILE A 83 5.17 -9.90 2.14
CA ILE A 83 4.09 -8.93 2.35
C ILE A 83 3.88 -8.03 1.12
N PHE A 84 4.95 -7.52 0.51
CA PHE A 84 4.85 -6.62 -0.65
C PHE A 84 4.39 -7.37 -1.90
N ARG A 85 4.89 -8.59 -2.08
CA ARG A 85 4.49 -9.45 -3.18
C ARG A 85 3.00 -9.81 -3.12
N ASP A 86 2.50 -10.17 -1.93
CA ASP A 86 1.09 -10.49 -1.70
C ASP A 86 0.21 -9.26 -1.93
N LEU A 87 0.62 -8.10 -1.40
CA LEU A 87 -0.08 -6.83 -1.63
C LEU A 87 -0.13 -6.48 -3.13
N ALA A 88 1.00 -6.55 -3.85
CA ALA A 88 1.06 -6.31 -5.29
C ALA A 88 0.14 -7.26 -6.06
N SER A 89 0.24 -8.56 -5.79
CA SER A 89 -0.56 -9.59 -6.46
C SER A 89 -2.07 -9.36 -6.25
N LYS A 90 -2.47 -8.96 -5.04
CA LYS A 90 -3.88 -8.69 -4.70
C LYS A 90 -4.43 -7.47 -5.43
N LEU A 91 -3.69 -6.37 -5.43
CA LEU A 91 -4.10 -5.16 -6.13
C LEU A 91 -4.10 -5.38 -7.65
N PHE A 92 -3.10 -6.08 -8.17
CA PHE A 92 -3.00 -6.41 -9.60
C PHE A 92 -4.16 -7.28 -10.07
N ARG A 93 -4.56 -8.30 -9.31
CA ARG A 93 -5.75 -9.14 -9.60
C ARG A 93 -7.06 -8.35 -9.67
N ARG A 94 -7.11 -7.16 -9.09
CA ARG A 94 -8.25 -6.23 -9.14
C ARG A 94 -8.13 -5.19 -10.25
N ASN A 95 -7.16 -5.35 -11.16
CA ASN A 95 -6.83 -4.37 -12.21
C ASN A 95 -6.49 -2.97 -11.66
N ILE A 96 -6.00 -2.90 -10.41
CA ILE A 96 -5.51 -1.64 -9.83
C ILE A 96 -4.07 -1.46 -10.30
N GLY A 97 -3.85 -0.48 -11.18
CA GLY A 97 -2.50 -0.15 -11.69
C GLY A 97 -1.70 0.78 -10.78
N ALA A 98 -2.38 1.59 -9.95
CA ALA A 98 -1.73 2.46 -8.98
C ALA A 98 -2.72 2.87 -7.88
N VAL A 99 -2.17 3.21 -6.71
CA VAL A 99 -2.91 3.81 -5.60
C VAL A 99 -2.28 5.16 -5.29
N ARG A 100 -3.09 6.22 -5.25
CA ARG A 100 -2.66 7.56 -4.85
C ARG A 100 -3.60 8.10 -3.78
N ILE A 101 -3.03 8.47 -2.65
CA ILE A 101 -3.75 8.98 -1.49
C ILE A 101 -3.28 10.40 -1.24
N ARG A 102 -4.22 11.34 -1.09
CA ARG A 102 -3.91 12.74 -0.81
C ARG A 102 -3.89 12.99 0.69
N ARG A 103 -3.09 13.97 1.11
CA ARG A 103 -3.09 14.46 2.49
C ARG A 103 -4.51 14.91 2.88
N GLY A 104 -4.92 14.60 4.11
CA GLY A 104 -6.24 14.96 4.62
C GLY A 104 -7.33 13.94 4.32
N ILE A 105 -7.00 12.76 3.78
CA ILE A 105 -7.95 11.64 3.75
C ILE A 105 -8.41 11.33 5.19
N PRO A 106 -9.72 11.29 5.47
CA PRO A 106 -10.18 10.95 6.79
C PRO A 106 -9.94 9.47 7.06
N ARG A 107 -9.76 9.13 8.34
CA ARG A 107 -9.46 7.77 8.78
C ARG A 107 -10.56 6.78 8.39
N GLU A 108 -11.82 7.21 8.42
CA GLU A 108 -12.97 6.39 8.05
C GLU A 108 -12.97 6.00 6.57
N ASP A 109 -12.66 6.95 5.67
CA ASP A 109 -12.52 6.67 4.23
C ASP A 109 -11.37 5.69 3.98
N LEU A 110 -10.28 5.83 4.72
CA LEU A 110 -9.15 4.91 4.62
C LEU A 110 -9.53 3.50 5.10
N ALA A 111 -10.30 3.39 6.19
CA ALA A 111 -10.83 2.11 6.66
C ALA A 111 -11.77 1.48 5.62
N ALA A 112 -12.69 2.27 5.06
CA ALA A 112 -13.61 1.85 4.02
C ALA A 112 -12.86 1.37 2.76
N LEU A 113 -11.82 2.10 2.34
CA LEU A 113 -10.94 1.68 1.24
C LEU A 113 -10.30 0.32 1.52
N ILE A 114 -9.72 0.11 2.71
CA ILE A 114 -9.07 -1.15 3.08
C ILE A 114 -10.06 -2.33 3.08
N VAL A 115 -11.31 -2.09 3.46
CA VAL A 115 -12.37 -3.10 3.44
C VAL A 115 -12.82 -3.38 2.01
N ALA A 116 -13.05 -2.34 1.20
CA ALA A 116 -13.38 -2.48 -0.22
C ALA A 116 -12.27 -3.21 -0.99
N LEU A 117 -11.00 -2.94 -0.66
CA LEU A 117 -9.83 -3.62 -1.21
C LEU A 117 -9.63 -5.06 -0.70
N ALA A 118 -10.37 -5.48 0.32
CA ALA A 118 -10.37 -6.86 0.81
C ALA A 118 -11.54 -7.69 0.26
N GLY A 119 -12.72 -7.09 0.02
CA GLY A 119 -13.89 -7.76 -0.56
C GLY A 119 -13.67 -8.22 -2.01
N GLU A 120 -14.32 -9.27 -2.47
CA GLU A 120 -14.09 -9.82 -3.82
C GLU A 120 -14.54 -8.84 -4.93
N PRO A 121 -13.84 -8.76 -6.08
CA PRO A 121 -14.32 -7.95 -7.20
C PRO A 121 -15.69 -8.46 -7.67
N GLY A 122 -16.73 -7.65 -7.48
CA GLY A 122 -18.13 -7.99 -7.80
C GLY A 122 -19.04 -8.14 -6.57
N GLU A 123 -18.48 -8.13 -5.35
CA GLU A 123 -19.27 -8.06 -4.12
C GLU A 123 -19.65 -6.60 -3.87
N VAL A 124 -20.90 -6.25 -4.17
CA VAL A 124 -21.49 -4.97 -3.77
C VAL A 124 -21.63 -4.95 -2.25
N LEU A 125 -20.93 -4.02 -1.60
CA LEU A 125 -21.11 -3.74 -0.18
C LEU A 125 -22.60 -3.36 0.04
N PRO A 126 -23.34 -4.04 0.94
CA PRO A 126 -24.75 -3.75 1.18
C PRO A 126 -24.98 -2.38 1.83
#